data_AF-A0A9D4BZ65-F1
#
_entry.id   AF-A0A9D4BZ65-F1
#
_cell.length_a   1.000
_cell.length_b   1.000
_cell.length_c   1.000
_cell.angle_alpha   90.00
_cell.angle_beta   90.00
_cell.angle_gamma   90.00
#
_symmetry.space_group_name_H-M   'P 1'
#
loop_
_entity.id
_entity.type
_entity.pdbx_description
1 polymer ?
#
loop_
_entity_poly.entity_id
_entity_poly.type
_entity_poly.pdbx_seq_one_letter_code
_entity_poly.pdbx_strand_id
1 'polypeptide(L)'
;MHRLVLSYTGHRLVLSYTGHRLVLSYTGCRLVLSYTGLRLVLSYTGHRLVLSYTDCRLVLSYNDRRLVLSYTGNRLVLSYTGSRLVLSYTGCRLFLSYTGCRLVLS
;
A
#
# COMPACT_ATOMS: atom_id res chain seq x y z
N MET A 1 6.54 20.41 -8.94
CA MET A 1 6.32 19.57 -7.73
C MET A 1 4.91 18.95 -7.81
N HIS A 2 4.79 17.73 -8.32
CA HIS A 2 3.49 17.08 -8.53
C HIS A 2 3.02 16.32 -7.28
N ARG A 3 1.93 16.80 -6.69
CA ARG A 3 1.15 16.12 -5.65
C ARG A 3 -0.18 15.70 -6.26
N LEU A 4 -0.50 14.41 -6.16
CA LEU A 4 -1.81 13.88 -6.54
C LEU A 4 -2.58 13.46 -5.29
N VAL A 5 -3.86 13.82 -5.23
CA VAL A 5 -4.80 13.40 -4.19
C VAL A 5 -6.01 12.80 -4.89
N LEU A 6 -6.34 11.55 -4.56
CA LEU A 6 -7.44 10.80 -5.16
C LEU A 6 -8.29 10.15 -4.07
N SER A 7 -9.59 10.19 -4.28
CA SER A 7 -10.59 9.37 -3.57
C SER A 7 -11.41 8.65 -4.61
N TYR A 8 -11.55 7.33 -4.49
CA TYR A 8 -12.28 6.53 -5.45
C TYR A 8 -13.11 5.46 -4.75
N THR A 9 -14.33 5.25 -5.23
CA THR A 9 -15.22 4.17 -4.79
C THR A 9 -15.62 3.36 -6.02
N GLY A 10 -15.47 2.03 -5.94
CA GLY A 10 -15.79 1.19 -7.09
C GLY A 10 -15.35 -0.25 -6.92
N HIS A 11 -15.61 -1.09 -7.92
CA HIS A 11 -15.25 -2.50 -7.82
C HIS A 11 -13.75 -2.75 -8.04
N ARG A 12 -13.13 -2.01 -8.97
CA ARG A 12 -11.73 -2.19 -9.35
C ARG A 12 -11.08 -0.86 -9.66
N LEU A 13 -9.85 -0.68 -9.17
CA LEU A 13 -8.96 0.39 -9.56
C LEU A 13 -7.59 -0.19 -9.93
N VAL A 14 -7.03 0.27 -11.06
CA VAL A 14 -5.64 0.03 -11.45
C VAL A 14 -5.01 1.40 -11.67
N LEU A 15 -3.94 1.70 -10.94
CA LEU A 15 -3.27 2.99 -11.01
C LEU A 15 -1.75 2.80 -11.12
N SER A 16 -1.12 3.58 -12.00
CA SER A 16 0.32 3.77 -12.04
C SER A 16 0.59 5.27 -11.93
N TYR A 17 1.48 5.65 -11.02
CA TYR A 17 1.81 7.06 -10.81
C TYR A 17 3.31 7.24 -10.58
N THR A 18 3.90 8.21 -11.28
CA THR A 18 5.27 8.66 -11.10
C THR A 18 5.21 10.12 -10.62
N GLY A 19 5.74 10.40 -9.44
CA GLY A 19 5.63 11.75 -8.90
C GLY A 19 6.21 11.91 -7.52
N HIS A 20 6.15 13.12 -6.98
CA HIS A 20 6.79 13.41 -5.70
C HIS A 20 5.93 12.94 -4.52
N ARG A 21 4.60 13.09 -4.62
CA ARG A 21 3.67 12.69 -3.55
C ARG A 21 2.34 12.18 -4.11
N LEU A 22 1.88 11.05 -3.58
CA LEU A 22 0.54 10.54 -3.78
C LEU A 22 -0.18 10.37 -2.44
N VAL A 23 -1.44 10.78 -2.39
CA VAL A 23 -2.39 10.45 -1.33
C VAL A 23 -3.60 9.79 -1.97
N LEU A 24 -3.86 8.54 -1.65
CA LEU A 24 -4.99 7.79 -2.20
C LEU A 24 -5.85 7.23 -1.08
N SER A 25 -7.17 7.42 -1.21
CA SER A 25 -8.18 6.67 -0.47
C SER A 25 -8.99 5.86 -1.47
N TYR A 26 -9.15 4.57 -1.21
CA TYR A 26 -9.95 3.70 -2.05
C TYR A 26 -10.85 2.80 -1.21
N THR A 27 -12.11 2.69 -1.62
CA THR A 27 -13.06 1.72 -1.08
C THR A 27 -13.60 0.87 -2.21
N GLY A 28 -13.36 -0.43 -2.16
CA GLY A 28 -13.71 -1.30 -3.27
C GLY A 28 -13.17 -2.71 -3.20
N CYS A 29 -13.57 -3.56 -4.15
CA CYS A 29 -13.22 -4.97 -4.08
C CYS A 29 -11.73 -5.24 -4.39
N ARG A 30 -11.14 -4.51 -5.35
CA ARG A 30 -9.75 -4.75 -5.78
C ARG A 30 -8.99 -3.48 -6.12
N LEU A 31 -7.77 -3.34 -5.60
CA LEU A 31 -6.81 -2.31 -5.99
C LEU A 31 -5.50 -2.94 -6.46
N VAL A 32 -5.01 -2.45 -7.59
CA VAL A 32 -3.64 -2.67 -8.04
C VAL A 32 -3.00 -1.30 -8.20
N LEU A 33 -1.94 -1.01 -7.45
CA LEU A 33 -1.23 0.25 -7.55
C LEU A 33 0.28 0.03 -7.67
N SER A 34 0.88 0.71 -8.65
CA SER A 34 2.32 0.90 -8.76
C SER A 34 2.65 2.37 -8.59
N TYR A 35 3.61 2.69 -7.72
CA TYR A 35 4.03 4.06 -7.52
C TYR A 35 5.55 4.16 -7.37
N THR A 36 6.09 5.23 -7.97
CA THR A 36 7.50 5.58 -7.91
C THR A 36 7.62 7.07 -7.56
N GLY A 37 8.42 7.39 -6.55
CA GLY A 37 8.44 8.74 -6.02
C GLY A 37 9.16 8.90 -4.68
N LEU A 38 8.73 9.91 -3.91
CA LEU A 38 9.30 10.16 -2.57
C LEU A 38 8.36 9.76 -1.44
N ARG A 39 7.05 10.01 -1.59
CA ARG A 39 6.09 9.75 -0.51
C ARG A 39 4.73 9.26 -1.00
N LEU A 40 4.30 8.12 -0.47
CA LEU A 40 2.93 7.62 -0.59
C LEU A 40 2.23 7.57 0.77
N VAL A 41 0.97 8.02 0.78
CA VAL A 41 0.00 7.73 1.83
C VAL A 41 -1.19 7.05 1.19
N LEU A 42 -1.52 5.84 1.61
CA LEU A 42 -2.65 5.10 1.07
C LEU A 42 -3.50 4.50 2.20
N SER A 43 -4.81 4.69 2.06
CA SER A 43 -5.83 4.01 2.84
C SER A 43 -6.70 3.17 1.89
N TYR A 44 -6.87 1.90 2.20
CA TYR A 44 -7.73 1.01 1.41
C TYR A 44 -8.62 0.15 2.30
N THR A 45 -9.88 0.04 1.88
CA THR A 45 -10.90 -0.85 2.46
C THR A 45 -11.52 -1.71 1.38
N GLY A 46 -11.50 -3.03 1.58
CA GLY A 46 -11.90 -3.95 0.52
C GLY A 46 -11.56 -5.42 0.72
N HIS A 47 -11.25 -6.09 -0.40
CA HIS A 47 -10.99 -7.54 -0.39
C HIS A 47 -9.57 -7.90 -0.82
N ARG A 48 -9.01 -7.20 -1.83
CA ARG A 48 -7.71 -7.55 -2.38
C ARG A 48 -6.92 -6.33 -2.79
N LEU A 49 -5.73 -6.23 -2.22
CA LEU A 49 -4.75 -5.20 -2.52
C LEU A 49 -3.47 -5.81 -3.06
N VAL A 50 -2.98 -5.28 -4.18
CA VAL A 50 -1.66 -5.63 -4.73
C VAL A 50 -0.89 -4.35 -4.99
N LEU A 51 0.30 -4.26 -4.41
CA LEU A 51 1.09 -3.05 -4.40
C LEU A 51 2.56 -3.32 -4.73
N SER A 52 3.13 -2.44 -5.55
CA SER A 52 4.56 -2.41 -5.84
C SER A 52 5.07 -0.98 -5.79
N TYR A 53 6.11 -0.74 -4.99
CA TYR A 53 6.60 0.60 -4.72
C TYR A 53 8.11 0.70 -4.63
N THR A 54 8.63 1.81 -5.14
CA THR A 54 10.01 2.23 -4.98
C THR A 54 10.05 3.68 -4.51
N ASP A 55 10.33 3.93 -3.24
CA ASP A 55 10.17 5.27 -2.62
C ASP A 55 11.08 5.54 -1.42
N CYS A 56 11.13 6.80 -0.96
CA CYS A 56 11.74 7.11 0.33
C CYS A 56 10.84 6.76 1.52
N ARG A 57 9.54 7.02 1.45
CA ARG A 57 8.60 6.84 2.58
C ARG A 57 7.23 6.34 2.13
N LEU A 58 6.78 5.27 2.76
CA LEU A 58 5.48 4.67 2.54
C LEU A 58 4.70 4.55 3.87
N VAL A 59 3.47 5.08 3.90
CA VAL A 59 2.55 4.97 5.04
C VAL A 59 1.24 4.38 4.58
N LEU A 60 0.84 3.27 5.20
CA LEU A 60 -0.27 2.45 4.76
C LEU A 60 -1.19 2.05 5.91
N SER A 61 -2.50 2.12 5.68
CA SER A 61 -3.53 1.64 6.60
C SER A 61 -4.60 0.87 5.84
N TYR A 62 -4.83 -0.39 6.23
CA TYR A 62 -5.67 -1.32 5.49
C TYR A 62 -6.60 -2.16 6.34
N ASN A 63 -7.78 -2.40 5.77
CA ASN A 63 -8.73 -3.37 6.26
C ASN A 63 -9.26 -4.20 5.09
N ASP A 64 -8.64 -5.37 4.88
CA ASP A 64 -8.88 -6.21 3.70
C ASP A 64 -8.77 -7.70 3.99
N ARG A 65 -9.22 -8.55 3.06
CA ARG A 65 -8.97 -10.00 3.19
C ARG A 65 -7.54 -10.38 2.84
N ARG A 66 -6.95 -9.78 1.80
CA ARG A 66 -5.62 -10.14 1.27
C ARG A 66 -4.83 -8.92 0.82
N LEU A 67 -3.62 -8.76 1.38
CA LEU A 67 -2.61 -7.81 0.92
C LEU A 67 -1.38 -8.55 0.38
N VAL A 68 -0.93 -8.14 -0.81
CA VAL A 68 0.41 -8.42 -1.34
C VAL A 68 1.11 -7.09 -1.56
N LEU A 69 2.24 -6.88 -0.87
CA LEU A 69 3.03 -5.67 -0.93
C LEU A 69 4.48 -6.01 -1.25
N SER A 70 5.02 -5.39 -2.29
CA SER A 70 6.45 -5.29 -2.54
C SER A 70 6.88 -3.84 -2.37
N TYR A 71 7.83 -3.60 -1.47
CA TYR A 71 8.37 -2.27 -1.19
C TYR A 71 9.89 -2.29 -1.21
N THR A 72 10.46 -1.37 -1.99
CA THR A 72 11.87 -1.03 -1.95
C THR A 72 12.02 0.43 -1.55
N GLY A 73 12.74 0.72 -0.48
CA GLY A 73 12.86 2.10 -0.03
C GLY A 73 13.37 2.30 1.38
N ASN A 74 13.35 3.55 1.88
CA ASN A 74 14.00 3.85 3.16
C ASN A 74 13.13 3.53 4.38
N ARG A 75 11.82 3.85 4.34
CA ARG A 75 10.91 3.65 5.48
C ARG A 75 9.51 3.19 5.09
N LEU A 76 9.09 2.06 5.65
CA LEU A 76 7.71 1.56 5.59
C LEU A 76 7.04 1.65 6.97
N VAL A 77 5.84 2.23 7.00
CA VAL A 77 4.89 2.11 8.11
C VAL A 77 3.63 1.46 7.57
N LEU A 78 3.30 0.27 8.08
CA LEU A 78 2.16 -0.52 7.66
C LEU A 78 1.30 -0.90 8.86
N SER A 79 0.02 -0.52 8.81
CA SER A 79 -1.04 -1.08 9.65
C SER A 79 -1.97 -1.90 8.77
N TYR A 80 -2.10 -3.19 9.08
CA TYR A 80 -2.93 -4.12 8.34
C TYR A 80 -3.83 -4.91 9.28
N THR A 81 -5.12 -4.87 8.98
CA THR A 81 -6.14 -5.73 9.58
C THR A 81 -6.75 -6.60 8.49
N GLY A 82 -6.72 -7.93 8.65
CA GLY A 82 -7.19 -8.82 7.60
C GLY A 82 -6.74 -10.26 7.68
N SER A 83 -7.13 -11.09 6.70
CA SER A 83 -6.85 -12.53 6.79
C SER A 83 -5.41 -12.90 6.40
N ARG A 84 -4.86 -12.34 5.31
CA ARG A 84 -3.52 -12.70 4.80
C ARG A 84 -2.69 -11.50 4.35
N LEU A 85 -1.48 -11.37 4.89
CA LEU A 85 -0.45 -10.43 4.44
C LEU A 85 0.74 -11.18 3.84
N VAL A 86 1.14 -10.80 2.63
CA VAL A 86 2.43 -11.14 2.03
C VAL A 86 3.19 -9.84 1.82
N LEU A 87 4.33 -9.68 2.51
CA LEU A 87 5.17 -8.49 2.46
C LEU A 87 6.58 -8.87 2.01
N SER A 88 7.01 -8.29 0.90
CA SER A 88 8.42 -8.21 0.52
C SER A 88 8.94 -6.81 0.77
N TYR A 89 9.92 -6.69 1.67
CA TYR A 89 10.47 -5.42 2.10
C TYR A 89 11.98 -5.38 1.93
N THR A 90 12.47 -4.42 1.14
CA THR A 90 13.89 -4.10 1.03
C THR A 90 14.10 -2.66 1.43
N GLY A 91 14.77 -2.42 2.56
CA GLY A 91 14.93 -1.07 3.07
C GLY A 91 15.54 -0.95 4.45
N CYS A 92 15.59 0.28 4.98
CA CYS A 92 16.29 0.57 6.23
C CYS A 92 15.39 0.49 7.49
N ARG A 93 14.12 0.88 7.41
CA ARG A 93 13.21 0.91 8.58
C ARG A 93 11.79 0.39 8.28
N LEU A 94 11.42 -0.72 8.92
CA LEU A 94 10.09 -1.31 8.86
C LEU A 94 9.36 -1.16 10.20
N PHE A 95 8.17 -0.56 10.16
CA PHE A 95 7.20 -0.58 11.26
C PHE A 95 5.94 -1.31 10.79
N LEU A 96 5.65 -2.45 11.41
CA LEU A 96 4.53 -3.31 11.05
C LEU A 96 3.61 -3.52 12.25
N SER A 97 2.33 -3.18 12.07
CA SER A 97 1.23 -3.61 12.93
C SER A 97 0.33 -4.52 12.10
N TYR A 98 0.24 -5.78 12.51
CA TYR A 98 -0.52 -6.81 11.79
C TYR A 98 -1.52 -7.47 12.73
N THR A 99 -2.78 -7.53 12.31
CA THR A 99 -3.83 -8.31 12.96
C THR A 99 -4.47 -9.21 11.92
N GLY A 100 -4.31 -10.52 12.07
CA GLY A 100 -4.78 -11.48 11.08
C GLY A 100 -4.34 -12.92 11.30
N CYS A 101 -4.67 -13.78 10.34
CA CYS A 101 -4.46 -15.23 10.46
C CYS A 101 -3.15 -15.72 9.82
N ARG A 102 -2.62 -15.03 8.81
CA ARG A 102 -1.42 -15.45 8.06
C ARG A 102 -0.54 -14.27 7.62
N LEU A 103 0.68 -14.22 8.15
CA LEU A 103 1.73 -13.30 7.77
C LEU A 103 2.86 -14.05 7.06
N VAL A 104 3.30 -13.54 5.91
CA VAL A 104 4.56 -13.91 5.24
C VAL A 104 5.37 -12.65 5.06
N LEU A 105 6.58 -12.64 5.61
CA LEU A 105 7.53 -11.53 5.53
C LEU A 105 8.81 -12.04 4.85
N SER A 106 9.27 -11.32 3.84
CA SER A 106 10.52 -11.56 3.12
C SER A 106 11.30 -10.27 2.92
#